data_AF-A0A1H9RFN4-F1
#
_entry.id   AF-A0A1H9RFN4-F1
#
_cell.length_a   1.000
_cell.length_b   1.000
_cell.length_c   1.000
_cell.angle_alpha   90.00
_cell.angle_beta   90.00
_cell.angle_gamma   90.00
#
_symmetry.space_group_name_H-M   'P 1'
#
loop_
_entity.id
_entity.type
_entity.pdbx_description
1 polymer ?
#
loop_
_entity_poly.entity_id
_entity_poly.type
_entity_poly.pdbx_seq_one_letter_code
_entity_poly.pdbx_strand_id
1 'polypeptide(L)'
;MLRRFIVFFAFIILLFSSFSNASAAPLYKDVGDDHPAKAELDFLASKGIITGGPGRTFGVDAEITRLEAAEMIVKSLGLDTSSPVNPNFTDVTPDHVSFPVMATIANSGIMIADENGAFNPDAPFTRGEAAVFIVRSFDLKGASKTPFVDVSPTYWVTEAISTLQAMNIATGYPDNTFKPLANITKSDFAVFIARAINPDFRIKAPPAPAPAPSTPTVPTVPASCEKPSKAKTVKVNVQVTSLWHKPGIDRAVDRPSISTPVDISKWMKTMNLKQKWWLVDKTDTQALFGDEVVVLQKSGKWSKIAVKDQYVPYQKEGYPGWVPTSHLFETATDTTDCSIAIVNAKSSTLYSDTNKKNKYIDISYTTILPVIKEEGEWLHVLTPQNGVKYLPKKDAKVHKNYAAVPKPTQKDIVNSAKMFLGLPYLWAGTSSFGFDCSGIIYSVYKNHGILIPRDSFYQATKGTPVSKSNLQPGDLVFFAGNGGKGKVYHVGLYIGDGKMLHAPNASDKVKIESISAGVYKRNYSGARRYLDK
;
A
#
# COMPACT_ATOMS: atom_id res chain seq x y z
N MET A 1 -63.87 76.63 38.60
CA MET A 1 -63.98 76.77 37.13
C MET A 1 -62.60 76.42 36.55
N LEU A 2 -62.30 75.14 36.31
CA LEU A 2 -62.58 74.36 35.09
C LEU A 2 -61.91 74.93 33.82
N ARG A 3 -60.83 74.26 33.37
CA ARG A 3 -60.19 74.18 32.02
C ARG A 3 -58.69 73.94 32.26
N ARG A 4 -57.95 72.98 31.69
CA ARG A 4 -58.06 72.08 30.54
C ARG A 4 -57.03 70.96 30.79
N PHE A 5 -57.31 69.71 30.44
CA PHE A 5 -56.26 68.80 29.98
C PHE A 5 -56.80 67.95 28.84
N ILE A 6 -55.99 67.89 27.79
CA ILE A 6 -56.21 67.28 26.50
C ILE A 6 -56.01 65.76 26.66
N VAL A 7 -56.98 64.96 26.20
CA VAL A 7 -56.81 63.52 25.99
C VAL A 7 -56.92 63.26 24.49
N PHE A 8 -55.80 62.85 23.89
CA PHE A 8 -55.71 62.34 22.53
C PHE A 8 -56.32 60.94 22.49
N PHE A 9 -57.38 60.73 21.70
CA PHE A 9 -57.89 59.39 21.37
C PHE A 9 -57.38 59.02 19.98
N ALA A 10 -56.41 58.10 19.92
CA ALA A 10 -55.94 57.51 18.67
C ALA A 10 -56.87 56.35 18.28
N PHE A 11 -57.40 56.41 17.06
CA PHE A 11 -58.13 55.32 16.41
C PHE A 11 -57.17 54.16 16.15
N ILE A 12 -57.34 53.03 16.84
CA ILE A 12 -56.67 51.78 16.51
C ILE A 12 -57.51 51.07 15.45
N ILE A 13 -57.09 51.18 14.19
CA ILE A 13 -57.56 50.32 13.10
C ILE A 13 -56.85 48.98 13.27
N LEU A 14 -57.60 47.95 13.67
CA LEU A 14 -57.16 46.56 13.64
C LEU A 14 -57.10 46.09 12.18
N LEU A 15 -55.94 46.29 11.55
CA LEU A 15 -55.54 45.52 10.37
C LEU A 15 -55.11 44.14 10.85
N PHE A 16 -55.97 43.14 10.63
CA PHE A 16 -55.57 41.74 10.62
C PHE A 16 -54.63 41.54 9.43
N SER A 17 -53.34 41.78 9.66
CA SER A 17 -52.27 41.35 8.78
C SER A 17 -52.19 39.83 8.88
N SER A 18 -52.80 39.15 7.91
CA SER A 18 -52.47 37.76 7.62
C SER A 18 -50.96 37.68 7.37
N PHE A 19 -50.20 37.27 8.38
CA PHE A 19 -48.81 36.90 8.19
C PHE A 19 -48.80 35.67 7.28
N SER A 20 -48.73 35.92 5.99
CA SER A 20 -48.29 34.91 5.04
C SER A 20 -46.83 34.64 5.41
N ASN A 21 -46.56 33.50 6.03
CA ASN A 21 -45.20 32.98 6.15
C ASN A 21 -44.70 32.74 4.72
N ALA A 22 -44.10 33.76 4.13
CA ALA A 22 -43.36 33.61 2.89
C ALA A 22 -42.12 32.78 3.23
N SER A 23 -42.22 31.45 3.04
CA SER A 23 -41.06 30.58 3.04
C SER A 23 -40.13 31.06 1.94
N ALA A 24 -38.89 31.42 2.29
CA ALA A 24 -37.87 31.74 1.31
C ALA A 24 -37.75 30.55 0.35
N ALA A 25 -37.72 30.81 -0.97
CA ALA A 25 -37.62 29.74 -1.95
C ALA A 25 -36.38 28.87 -1.64
N PRO A 26 -36.50 27.53 -1.71
CA PRO A 26 -35.40 26.64 -1.36
C PRO A 26 -34.17 26.95 -2.22
N LEU A 27 -33.01 26.97 -1.55
CA LEU A 27 -31.73 27.32 -2.16
C LEU A 27 -31.36 26.33 -3.28
N TYR A 28 -31.67 25.05 -3.06
CA TYR A 28 -31.50 23.97 -4.01
C TYR A 28 -32.84 23.27 -4.28
N LYS A 29 -33.12 22.94 -5.55
CA LYS A 29 -34.37 22.29 -5.98
C LYS A 29 -34.47 20.83 -5.54
N ASP A 30 -33.33 20.18 -5.37
CA ASP A 30 -33.19 18.79 -4.93
C ASP A 30 -33.01 18.67 -3.41
N VAL A 31 -33.11 19.78 -2.67
CA VAL A 31 -33.08 19.80 -1.21
C VAL A 31 -34.40 20.39 -0.72
N GLY A 32 -35.38 19.51 -0.49
CA GLY A 32 -36.68 19.87 0.10
C GLY A 32 -36.56 20.32 1.55
N ASP A 33 -37.61 20.96 2.07
CA ASP A 33 -37.66 21.45 3.46
C ASP A 33 -37.52 20.35 4.52
N ASP A 34 -37.83 19.10 4.15
CA ASP A 34 -37.74 17.89 4.95
C ASP A 34 -36.41 17.12 4.79
N HIS A 35 -35.51 17.58 3.93
CA HIS A 35 -34.25 16.88 3.69
C HIS A 35 -33.36 16.87 4.95
N PRO A 36 -32.81 15.72 5.38
CA PRO A 36 -32.14 15.57 6.67
C PRO A 36 -30.88 16.43 6.83
N ALA A 37 -30.22 16.80 5.74
CA ALA A 37 -29.04 17.67 5.73
C ALA A 37 -29.35 19.16 5.48
N LYS A 38 -30.63 19.55 5.39
CA LYS A 38 -31.00 20.91 4.94
C LYS A 38 -30.39 22.01 5.80
N ALA A 39 -30.43 21.87 7.13
CA ALA A 39 -29.91 22.88 8.04
C ALA A 39 -28.39 23.07 7.88
N GLU A 40 -27.63 21.97 7.76
CA GLU A 40 -26.20 22.00 7.49
C GLU A 40 -25.88 22.64 6.12
N LEU A 41 -26.65 22.30 5.08
CA LEU A 41 -26.46 22.85 3.73
C LEU A 41 -26.78 24.35 3.67
N ASP A 42 -27.91 24.78 4.25
CA ASP A 42 -28.27 26.20 4.34
C ASP A 42 -27.21 27.01 5.10
N PHE A 43 -26.65 26.43 6.16
CA PHE A 43 -25.55 27.04 6.91
C PHE A 43 -24.30 27.23 6.05
N LEU A 44 -23.84 26.17 5.38
CA LEU A 44 -22.65 26.26 4.52
C LEU A 44 -22.85 27.24 3.36
N ALA A 45 -24.06 27.29 2.80
CA ALA A 45 -24.40 28.26 1.78
C ALA A 45 -24.38 29.69 2.29
N SER A 46 -24.91 29.93 3.49
CA SER A 46 -24.86 31.26 4.14
C SER A 46 -23.43 31.75 4.38
N LYS A 47 -22.47 30.82 4.51
CA LYS A 47 -21.04 31.08 4.63
C LYS A 47 -20.31 31.16 3.28
N GLY A 48 -21.02 30.97 2.16
CA GLY A 48 -20.42 30.96 0.81
C GLY A 48 -19.53 29.75 0.54
N ILE A 49 -19.58 28.70 1.37
CA ILE A 49 -18.75 27.49 1.23
C ILE A 49 -19.29 26.62 0.09
N ILE A 50 -20.61 26.48 0.02
CA ILE A 50 -21.30 25.81 -1.09
C ILE A 50 -22.15 26.81 -1.85
N THR A 51 -22.31 26.59 -3.16
CA THR A 51 -23.13 27.42 -4.04
C THR A 51 -24.07 26.55 -4.88
N GLY A 52 -25.19 27.13 -5.32
CA GLY A 52 -26.07 26.52 -6.32
C GLY A 52 -25.47 26.67 -7.71
N GLY A 53 -25.19 25.54 -8.38
CA GLY A 53 -24.79 25.57 -9.78
C GLY A 53 -25.91 26.05 -10.72
N PRO A 54 -25.63 26.18 -12.03
CA PRO A 54 -26.65 26.43 -13.03
C PRO A 54 -27.77 25.38 -12.93
N GLY A 55 -29.00 25.80 -12.64
CA GLY A 55 -30.14 24.90 -12.42
C GLY A 55 -30.60 24.76 -10.96
N ARG A 56 -29.83 25.28 -9.99
CA ARG A 56 -30.08 25.22 -8.53
C ARG A 56 -30.17 23.79 -7.99
N THR A 57 -29.36 22.85 -8.46
CA THR A 57 -29.26 21.50 -7.88
C THR A 57 -27.94 21.34 -7.13
N PHE A 58 -27.97 20.74 -5.94
CA PHE A 58 -26.76 20.46 -5.17
C PHE A 58 -26.10 19.14 -5.59
N GLY A 59 -26.91 18.13 -5.89
CA GLY A 59 -26.49 16.75 -6.16
C GLY A 59 -26.31 15.94 -4.87
N VAL A 60 -27.31 15.96 -3.98
CA VAL A 60 -27.21 15.37 -2.62
C VAL A 60 -26.74 13.91 -2.60
N ASP A 61 -27.19 13.09 -3.56
CA ASP A 61 -26.88 11.67 -3.66
C ASP A 61 -25.68 11.36 -4.57
N ALA A 62 -25.13 12.36 -5.26
CA ALA A 62 -23.98 12.16 -6.14
C ALA A 62 -22.72 11.90 -5.31
N GLU A 63 -21.86 11.01 -5.80
CA GLU A 63 -20.50 10.85 -5.25
C GLU A 63 -19.72 12.14 -5.45
N ILE A 64 -19.11 12.66 -4.38
CA ILE A 64 -18.35 13.91 -4.45
C ILE A 64 -16.97 13.67 -5.08
N THR A 65 -16.55 14.57 -5.96
CA THR A 65 -15.21 14.51 -6.54
C THR A 65 -14.17 15.13 -5.63
N ARG A 66 -12.89 14.78 -5.82
CA ARG A 66 -11.79 15.36 -5.07
C ARG A 66 -11.69 16.88 -5.25
N LEU A 67 -11.97 17.41 -6.44
CA LEU A 67 -11.99 18.85 -6.69
C LEU A 67 -13.11 19.55 -5.93
N GLU A 68 -14.34 19.01 -5.97
CA GLU A 68 -15.48 19.59 -5.24
C GLU A 68 -15.21 19.62 -3.72
N ALA A 69 -14.65 18.54 -3.17
CA ALA A 69 -14.25 18.48 -1.77
C ALA A 69 -13.16 19.50 -1.42
N ALA A 70 -12.17 19.66 -2.31
CA ALA A 70 -11.09 20.62 -2.13
C ALA A 70 -11.61 22.07 -2.10
N GLU A 71 -12.53 22.42 -2.99
CA GLU A 71 -13.16 23.74 -3.00
C GLU A 71 -13.93 24.02 -1.71
N MET A 72 -14.71 23.05 -1.22
CA MET A 72 -15.44 23.20 0.04
C MET A 72 -14.49 23.40 1.22
N ILE A 73 -13.40 22.62 1.32
CA ILE A 73 -12.42 22.75 2.40
C ILE A 73 -11.68 24.09 2.32
N VAL A 74 -11.17 24.48 1.15
CA VAL A 74 -10.42 25.73 0.96
C VAL A 74 -11.27 26.93 1.37
N LYS A 75 -12.55 26.96 0.98
CA LYS A 75 -13.50 28.01 1.38
C LYS A 75 -13.80 27.96 2.88
N SER A 76 -13.98 26.76 3.44
CA SER A 76 -14.26 26.57 4.87
C SER A 76 -13.13 27.08 5.76
N LEU A 77 -11.89 26.90 5.33
CA LEU A 77 -10.70 27.32 6.06
C LEU A 77 -10.22 28.73 5.69
N GLY A 78 -10.82 29.36 4.68
CA GLY A 78 -10.39 30.66 4.17
C GLY A 78 -8.95 30.66 3.66
N LEU A 79 -8.50 29.56 3.04
CA LEU A 79 -7.13 29.46 2.55
C LEU A 79 -6.94 30.37 1.32
N ASP A 80 -5.80 31.05 1.27
CA ASP A 80 -5.42 31.90 0.14
C ASP A 80 -5.01 31.04 -1.07
N THR A 81 -5.67 31.27 -2.20
CA THR A 81 -5.40 30.62 -3.49
C THR A 81 -4.83 31.58 -4.52
N SER A 82 -4.46 32.81 -4.14
CA SER A 82 -3.95 33.81 -5.09
C SER A 82 -2.54 33.49 -5.59
N SER A 83 -1.71 32.82 -4.77
CA SER A 83 -0.30 32.54 -5.04
C SER A 83 0.09 31.09 -4.69
N PRO A 84 -0.49 30.08 -5.35
CA PRO A 84 -0.24 28.67 -5.05
C PRO A 84 1.18 28.25 -5.44
N VAL A 85 1.88 27.51 -4.57
CA VAL A 85 3.13 26.84 -4.92
C VAL A 85 2.81 25.61 -5.78
N ASN A 86 3.51 25.41 -6.90
CA ASN A 86 3.25 24.26 -7.77
C ASN A 86 3.72 22.94 -7.11
N PRO A 87 2.81 22.00 -6.79
CA PRO A 87 3.16 20.71 -6.20
C PRO A 87 3.66 19.67 -7.22
N ASN A 88 3.71 20.03 -8.52
CA ASN A 88 4.10 19.19 -9.65
C ASN A 88 3.16 18.00 -9.89
N PHE A 89 1.85 18.27 -9.98
CA PHE A 89 0.87 17.24 -10.36
C PHE A 89 1.16 16.67 -11.76
N THR A 90 0.91 15.37 -11.94
CA THR A 90 1.13 14.68 -13.23
C THR A 90 -0.08 14.74 -14.17
N ASP A 91 -1.26 15.07 -13.63
CA ASP A 91 -2.56 15.07 -14.33
C ASP A 91 -3.24 16.44 -14.40
N VAL A 92 -2.72 17.45 -13.70
CA VAL A 92 -3.25 18.82 -13.69
C VAL A 92 -2.13 19.81 -13.98
N THR A 93 -2.32 20.63 -15.01
CA THR A 93 -1.37 21.66 -15.42
C THR A 93 -1.66 23.01 -14.73
N PRO A 94 -0.66 23.90 -14.56
CA PRO A 94 -0.85 25.20 -13.88
C PRO A 94 -1.87 26.16 -14.51
N ASP A 95 -2.23 25.96 -15.77
CA ASP A 95 -3.25 26.72 -16.50
C ASP A 95 -4.69 26.24 -16.25
N HIS A 96 -4.87 25.10 -15.56
CA HIS A 96 -6.20 24.63 -15.19
C HIS A 96 -6.90 25.62 -14.24
N VAL A 97 -8.17 25.96 -14.49
CA VAL A 97 -8.90 26.99 -13.74
C VAL A 97 -8.92 26.76 -12.23
N SER A 98 -9.07 25.50 -11.80
CA SER A 98 -9.05 25.12 -10.38
C SER A 98 -7.67 24.68 -9.87
N PHE A 99 -6.60 24.86 -10.65
CA PHE A 99 -5.22 24.57 -10.20
C PHE A 99 -4.89 25.26 -8.87
N PRO A 100 -5.24 26.54 -8.65
CA PRO A 100 -4.89 27.20 -7.40
C PRO A 100 -5.49 26.54 -6.16
N VAL A 101 -6.74 26.07 -6.25
CA VAL A 101 -7.40 25.34 -5.17
C VAL A 101 -6.67 24.03 -4.87
N MET A 102 -6.42 23.22 -5.92
CA MET A 102 -5.76 21.91 -5.79
C MET A 102 -4.34 22.03 -5.25
N ALA A 103 -3.58 23.02 -5.73
CA ALA A 103 -2.24 23.29 -5.26
C ALA A 103 -2.23 23.77 -3.79
N THR A 104 -3.11 24.70 -3.42
CA THR A 104 -3.21 25.18 -2.03
C THR A 104 -3.54 24.05 -1.05
N ILE A 105 -4.53 23.21 -1.36
CA ILE A 105 -4.93 22.12 -0.45
C ILE A 105 -3.91 20.97 -0.38
N ALA A 106 -3.15 20.74 -1.46
CA ALA A 106 -2.08 19.75 -1.44
C ALA A 106 -0.88 20.22 -0.62
N ASN A 107 -0.48 21.49 -0.78
CA ASN A 107 0.63 22.06 -0.02
C ASN A 107 0.33 22.20 1.48
N SER A 108 -0.94 22.31 1.87
CA SER A 108 -1.34 22.28 3.28
C SER A 108 -1.34 20.86 3.89
N GLY A 109 -1.09 19.83 3.07
CA GLY A 109 -1.05 18.43 3.52
C GLY A 109 -2.43 17.81 3.76
N ILE A 110 -3.52 18.52 3.44
CA ILE A 110 -4.89 18.04 3.66
C ILE A 110 -5.25 16.99 2.59
N MET A 111 -5.20 17.37 1.31
CA MET A 111 -5.47 16.47 0.17
C MET A 111 -4.25 16.39 -0.73
N ILE A 112 -3.40 15.39 -0.49
CA ILE A 112 -2.16 15.18 -1.25
C ILE A 112 -2.41 14.41 -2.55
N ALA A 113 -1.48 14.53 -3.49
CA ALA A 113 -1.44 13.73 -4.70
C ALA A 113 -1.31 12.24 -4.39
N ASP A 114 -1.75 11.40 -5.33
CA ASP A 114 -1.56 9.96 -5.26
C ASP A 114 -0.09 9.56 -5.49
N GLU A 115 0.16 8.25 -5.49
CA GLU A 115 1.49 7.68 -5.68
C GLU A 115 2.12 7.94 -7.06
N ASN A 116 1.31 8.28 -8.06
CA ASN A 116 1.77 8.69 -9.40
C ASN A 116 1.95 10.21 -9.51
N GLY A 117 1.79 10.93 -8.40
CA GLY A 117 1.80 12.39 -8.39
C GLY A 117 0.55 13.02 -8.99
N ALA A 118 -0.52 12.25 -9.22
CA ALA A 118 -1.78 12.77 -9.78
C ALA A 118 -2.70 13.28 -8.66
N PHE A 119 -3.37 14.42 -8.88
CA PHE A 119 -4.37 14.94 -7.95
C PHE A 119 -5.71 14.20 -8.08
N ASN A 120 -6.05 13.73 -9.29
CA ASN A 120 -7.29 13.07 -9.68
C ASN A 120 -8.55 13.93 -9.40
N PRO A 121 -8.71 15.12 -10.02
CA PRO A 121 -9.75 16.08 -9.67
C PRO A 121 -11.18 15.54 -9.77
N ASP A 122 -11.47 14.74 -10.79
CA ASP A 122 -12.82 14.21 -11.06
C ASP A 122 -13.10 12.86 -10.39
N ALA A 123 -12.10 12.27 -9.72
CA ALA A 123 -12.27 10.96 -9.10
C ALA A 123 -13.09 11.08 -7.80
N PRO A 124 -14.04 10.15 -7.55
CA PRO A 124 -14.67 10.03 -6.25
C PRO A 124 -13.67 9.48 -5.22
N PHE A 125 -14.00 9.62 -3.95
CA PHE A 125 -13.22 9.08 -2.84
C PHE A 125 -14.11 8.49 -1.75
N THR A 126 -13.50 7.65 -0.92
CA THR A 126 -14.22 6.89 0.09
C THR A 126 -14.60 7.74 1.30
N ARG A 127 -15.63 7.31 2.01
CA ARG A 127 -16.06 7.92 3.28
C ARG A 127 -14.98 7.83 4.37
N GLY A 128 -14.10 6.83 4.31
CA GLY A 128 -12.91 6.76 5.16
C GLY A 128 -11.90 7.85 4.84
N GLU A 129 -11.59 8.09 3.56
CA GLU A 129 -10.71 9.18 3.14
C GLU A 129 -11.28 10.56 3.49
N ALA A 130 -12.60 10.72 3.36
CA ALA A 130 -13.31 11.91 3.82
C ALA A 130 -13.03 12.22 5.29
N ALA A 131 -13.06 11.20 6.16
CA ALA A 131 -12.79 11.38 7.58
C ALA A 131 -11.38 11.94 7.80
N VAL A 132 -10.38 11.45 7.05
CA VAL A 132 -9.00 11.94 7.12
C VAL A 132 -8.89 13.39 6.66
N PHE A 133 -9.57 13.76 5.57
CA PHE A 133 -9.55 15.14 5.09
C PHE A 133 -10.13 16.09 6.13
N ILE A 134 -11.30 15.78 6.70
CA ILE A 134 -11.95 16.62 7.71
C ILE A 134 -11.09 16.75 8.97
N VAL A 135 -10.52 15.66 9.48
CA VAL A 135 -9.65 15.72 10.67
C VAL A 135 -8.43 16.59 10.44
N ARG A 136 -7.79 16.48 9.27
CA ARG A 136 -6.64 17.32 8.91
C ARG A 136 -7.02 18.78 8.71
N SER A 137 -8.15 19.05 8.04
CA SER A 137 -8.62 20.40 7.75
C SER A 137 -8.83 21.22 9.01
N PHE A 138 -9.42 20.63 10.05
CA PHE A 138 -9.84 21.35 11.25
C PHE A 138 -8.98 21.02 12.49
N ASP A 139 -7.81 20.39 12.31
CA ASP A 139 -6.90 19.91 13.38
C ASP A 139 -7.67 19.22 14.54
N LEU A 140 -8.59 18.33 14.17
CA LEU A 140 -9.51 17.71 15.11
C LEU A 140 -8.77 16.69 15.99
N LYS A 141 -9.05 16.72 17.30
CA LYS A 141 -8.39 15.86 18.29
C LYS A 141 -9.42 15.18 19.18
N GLY A 142 -9.16 13.91 19.47
CA GLY A 142 -9.97 13.09 20.36
C GLY A 142 -10.05 11.67 19.82
N ALA A 143 -9.65 10.67 20.61
CA ALA A 143 -9.79 9.28 20.23
C ALA A 143 -10.72 8.57 21.20
N SER A 144 -11.92 8.23 20.74
CA SER A 144 -12.74 7.19 21.34
C SER A 144 -12.48 5.86 20.61
N LYS A 145 -12.89 4.75 21.23
CA LYS A 145 -12.98 3.48 20.51
C LYS A 145 -14.17 3.56 19.55
N THR A 146 -13.99 3.27 18.26
CA THR A 146 -15.10 3.28 17.30
C THR A 146 -16.18 2.30 17.73
N PRO A 147 -17.47 2.68 17.72
CA PRO A 147 -18.57 1.73 17.92
C PRO A 147 -18.91 0.94 16.64
N PHE A 148 -18.31 1.32 15.50
CA PHE A 148 -18.69 0.79 14.20
C PHE A 148 -18.14 -0.61 13.95
N VAL A 149 -19.01 -1.52 13.53
CA VAL A 149 -18.70 -2.95 13.37
C VAL A 149 -17.85 -3.25 12.13
N ASP A 150 -17.87 -2.36 11.15
CA ASP A 150 -17.16 -2.48 9.86
C ASP A 150 -15.90 -1.60 9.79
N VAL A 151 -15.54 -0.93 10.89
CA VAL A 151 -14.31 -0.16 11.00
C VAL A 151 -13.32 -0.98 11.80
N SER A 152 -12.38 -1.60 11.10
CA SER A 152 -11.30 -2.33 11.74
C SER A 152 -10.46 -1.37 12.61
N PRO A 153 -10.14 -1.68 13.88
CA PRO A 153 -9.30 -0.84 14.73
C PRO A 153 -7.92 -0.48 14.16
N THR A 154 -7.46 -1.22 13.14
CA THR A 154 -6.17 -1.08 12.43
C THR A 154 -6.26 -0.40 11.08
N TYR A 155 -7.46 -0.15 10.57
CA TYR A 155 -7.60 0.49 9.26
C TYR A 155 -7.01 1.90 9.33
N TRP A 156 -6.29 2.33 8.29
CA TRP A 156 -5.45 3.53 8.35
C TRP A 156 -6.25 4.84 8.57
N VAL A 157 -7.55 4.83 8.28
CA VAL A 157 -8.48 5.94 8.55
C VAL A 157 -9.18 5.84 9.90
N THR A 158 -8.99 4.76 10.65
CA THR A 158 -9.76 4.47 11.88
C THR A 158 -9.60 5.56 12.91
N GLU A 159 -8.38 6.07 13.11
CA GLU A 159 -8.17 7.19 14.02
C GLU A 159 -9.00 8.41 13.60
N ALA A 160 -9.06 8.70 12.30
CA ALA A 160 -9.87 9.81 11.81
C ALA A 160 -11.37 9.57 12.01
N ILE A 161 -11.85 8.34 11.77
CA ILE A 161 -13.24 7.94 12.02
C ILE A 161 -13.59 8.04 13.50
N SER A 162 -12.73 7.54 14.38
CA SER A 162 -12.86 7.68 15.84
C SER A 162 -12.95 9.13 16.25
N THR A 163 -12.11 10.00 15.69
CA THR A 163 -12.13 11.44 15.99
C THR A 163 -13.45 12.07 15.58
N LEU A 164 -13.92 11.80 14.36
CA LEU A 164 -15.21 12.32 13.92
C LEU A 164 -16.37 11.82 14.78
N GLN A 165 -16.33 10.56 15.21
CA GLN A 165 -17.35 9.99 16.09
C GLN A 165 -17.29 10.59 17.50
N ALA A 166 -16.11 10.68 18.10
CA ALA A 166 -15.90 11.25 19.43
C ALA A 166 -16.39 12.70 19.49
N MET A 167 -16.25 13.42 18.37
CA MET A 167 -16.71 14.80 18.22
C MET A 167 -18.15 14.91 17.73
N ASN A 168 -18.89 13.79 17.58
CA ASN A 168 -20.27 13.77 17.07
C ASN A 168 -20.43 14.45 15.69
N ILE A 169 -19.37 14.45 14.88
CA ILE A 169 -19.37 14.92 13.49
C ILE A 169 -19.96 13.81 12.60
N ALA A 170 -19.54 12.56 12.82
CA ALA A 170 -20.06 11.40 12.11
C ALA A 170 -20.64 10.35 13.07
N THR A 171 -21.92 10.03 12.92
CA THR A 171 -22.65 9.09 13.80
C THR A 171 -22.78 7.68 13.24
N GLY A 172 -22.31 7.44 12.01
CA GLY A 172 -22.49 6.17 11.27
C GLY A 172 -23.94 5.93 10.82
N TYR A 173 -24.23 4.69 10.43
CA TYR A 173 -25.53 4.24 9.95
C TYR A 173 -26.30 3.46 11.03
N PRO A 174 -27.64 3.31 10.90
CA PRO A 174 -28.46 2.60 11.89
C PRO A 174 -28.06 1.13 12.16
N ASP A 175 -27.33 0.51 11.24
CA ASP A 175 -26.79 -0.85 11.34
C ASP A 175 -25.45 -0.93 12.10
N ASN A 176 -25.07 0.14 12.81
CA ASN A 176 -23.78 0.31 13.49
C ASN A 176 -22.57 0.23 12.55
N THR A 177 -22.72 0.58 11.27
CA THR A 177 -21.60 0.67 10.33
C THR A 177 -21.18 2.13 10.08
N PHE A 178 -19.95 2.32 9.63
CA PHE A 178 -19.47 3.59 9.09
C PHE A 178 -19.40 3.58 7.57
N LYS A 179 -19.26 2.41 6.94
CA LYS A 179 -19.03 2.15 5.50
C LYS A 179 -17.76 2.83 4.97
N PRO A 180 -16.59 2.57 5.55
CA PRO A 180 -15.38 3.35 5.27
C PRO A 180 -14.78 3.11 3.87
N LEU A 181 -15.20 2.04 3.18
CA LEU A 181 -14.78 1.71 1.81
C LEU A 181 -15.78 2.17 0.74
N ALA A 182 -16.97 2.62 1.14
CA ALA A 182 -17.95 3.15 0.20
C ALA A 182 -17.57 4.60 -0.18
N ASN A 183 -17.83 4.97 -1.42
CA ASN A 183 -17.73 6.37 -1.85
C ASN A 183 -18.71 7.23 -1.06
N ILE A 184 -18.28 8.43 -0.68
CA ILE A 184 -19.10 9.37 0.08
C ILE A 184 -19.93 10.24 -0.86
N THR A 185 -21.17 10.53 -0.46
CA THR A 185 -22.01 11.48 -1.20
C THR A 185 -21.63 12.92 -0.88
N LYS A 186 -21.96 13.83 -1.80
CA LYS A 186 -21.73 15.26 -1.64
C LYS A 186 -22.47 15.86 -0.46
N SER A 187 -23.69 15.40 -0.17
CA SER A 187 -24.43 15.81 1.03
C SER A 187 -23.74 15.37 2.31
N ASP A 188 -23.29 14.12 2.40
CA ASP A 188 -22.65 13.61 3.62
C ASP A 188 -21.32 14.30 3.91
N PHE A 189 -20.54 14.60 2.87
CA PHE A 189 -19.30 15.36 3.03
C PHE A 189 -19.56 16.80 3.52
N ALA A 190 -20.57 17.47 2.96
CA ALA A 190 -20.98 18.80 3.39
C ALA A 190 -21.46 18.79 4.86
N VAL A 191 -22.22 17.79 5.28
CA VAL A 191 -22.62 17.61 6.68
C VAL A 191 -21.41 17.49 7.61
N PHE A 192 -20.36 16.75 7.21
CA PHE A 192 -19.15 16.65 8.02
C PHE A 192 -18.46 18.00 8.19
N ILE A 193 -18.36 18.79 7.12
CA ILE A 193 -17.81 20.16 7.18
C ILE A 193 -18.65 21.05 8.09
N ALA A 194 -19.98 21.07 7.92
CA ALA A 194 -20.87 21.90 8.72
C ALA A 194 -20.73 21.60 10.22
N ARG A 195 -20.65 20.32 10.59
CA ARG A 195 -20.48 19.88 11.99
C ARG A 195 -19.07 20.10 12.53
N ALA A 196 -18.06 20.09 11.66
CA ALA A 196 -16.71 20.44 12.04
C ALA A 196 -16.62 21.95 12.37
N ILE A 197 -17.22 22.81 11.55
CA ILE A 197 -17.24 24.27 11.70
C ILE A 197 -18.15 24.72 12.84
N ASN A 198 -19.36 24.16 12.93
CA ASN A 198 -20.36 24.55 13.92
C ASN A 198 -20.79 23.33 14.78
N PRO A 199 -20.36 23.30 16.07
CA PRO A 199 -20.73 22.25 16.99
C PRO A 199 -22.23 22.06 17.24
N ASP A 200 -23.08 23.06 16.97
CA ASP A 200 -24.53 22.97 17.19
C ASP A 200 -25.19 21.95 16.25
N PHE A 201 -24.58 21.65 15.11
CA PHE A 201 -25.04 20.60 14.20
C PHE A 201 -24.61 19.19 14.63
N ARG A 202 -23.77 19.05 15.67
CA ARG A 202 -23.27 17.74 16.12
C ARG A 202 -24.38 17.00 16.85
N ILE A 203 -24.88 15.94 16.23
CA ILE A 203 -25.92 15.11 16.81
C ILE A 203 -25.28 14.17 17.83
N LYS A 204 -25.69 14.27 19.12
CA LYS A 204 -25.29 13.29 20.14
C LYS A 204 -25.71 11.90 19.66
N ALA A 205 -24.75 11.00 19.50
CA ALA A 205 -25.04 9.62 19.13
C ALA A 205 -26.12 9.05 20.08
N PRO A 206 -27.16 8.36 19.58
CA PRO A 206 -28.09 7.64 20.43
C PRO A 206 -27.31 6.70 21.36
N PRO A 207 -27.72 6.51 22.62
CA PRO A 207 -27.16 5.45 23.44
C PRO A 207 -27.31 4.14 22.67
N ALA A 208 -26.21 3.38 22.55
CA ALA A 208 -26.20 2.11 21.86
C ALA A 208 -27.40 1.26 22.32
N PRO A 209 -28.23 0.71 21.42
CA PRO A 209 -29.35 -0.12 21.81
C PRO A 209 -28.85 -1.27 22.69
N ALA A 210 -29.57 -1.58 23.77
CA ALA A 210 -29.31 -2.75 24.59
C ALA A 210 -29.28 -4.01 23.70
N PRO A 211 -28.36 -4.96 23.93
CA PRO A 211 -28.22 -6.13 23.08
C PRO A 211 -29.53 -6.91 23.06
N ALA A 212 -30.12 -7.07 21.87
CA ALA A 212 -31.26 -7.95 21.66
C ALA A 212 -30.86 -9.41 21.96
N PRO A 213 -31.78 -10.25 22.48
CA PRO A 213 -31.50 -11.64 22.79
C PRO A 213 -31.03 -12.39 21.54
N SER A 214 -29.84 -12.96 21.61
CA SER A 214 -29.21 -13.70 20.52
C SER A 214 -29.92 -15.03 20.28
N THR A 215 -30.46 -15.18 19.07
CA THR A 215 -30.62 -16.52 18.46
C THR A 215 -29.56 -16.64 17.35
N PRO A 216 -28.79 -17.73 17.30
CA PRO A 216 -27.48 -17.72 16.64
C PRO A 216 -27.59 -18.16 15.17
N THR A 217 -27.52 -17.20 14.27
CA THR A 217 -26.85 -17.33 12.96
C THR A 217 -26.42 -15.96 12.49
N VAL A 218 -25.55 -15.32 13.27
CA VAL A 218 -24.66 -14.30 12.72
C VAL A 218 -23.63 -15.07 11.92
N PRO A 219 -23.47 -14.88 10.60
CA PRO A 219 -22.24 -15.28 9.96
C PRO A 219 -21.14 -14.54 10.70
N THR A 220 -20.37 -15.25 11.52
CA THR A 220 -19.17 -14.71 12.15
C THR A 220 -18.27 -14.24 11.01
N VAL A 221 -18.36 -12.96 10.66
CA VAL A 221 -17.33 -12.29 9.87
C VAL A 221 -16.10 -12.38 10.74
N PRO A 222 -15.06 -13.12 10.34
CA PRO A 222 -13.87 -13.28 11.16
C PRO A 222 -13.33 -11.89 11.50
N ALA A 223 -13.01 -11.67 12.78
CA ALA A 223 -12.21 -10.51 13.15
C ALA A 223 -10.97 -10.49 12.25
N SER A 224 -10.69 -9.33 11.65
CA SER A 224 -9.53 -9.15 10.79
C SER A 224 -8.26 -9.56 11.57
N CYS A 225 -7.38 -10.31 10.91
CA CYS A 225 -6.25 -10.97 11.58
C CYS A 225 -5.16 -9.99 12.05
N GLU A 226 -5.13 -8.78 11.50
CA GLU A 226 -4.17 -7.73 11.83
C GLU A 226 -4.61 -6.88 13.03
N LYS A 227 -3.66 -6.46 13.86
CA LYS A 227 -3.91 -5.68 15.09
C LYS A 227 -2.89 -4.54 15.27
N PRO A 228 -3.21 -3.45 15.99
CA PRO A 228 -2.24 -2.39 16.24
C PRO A 228 -1.13 -2.91 17.15
N SER A 229 0.09 -2.44 16.91
CA SER A 229 1.30 -2.81 17.65
C SER A 229 1.95 -1.57 18.23
N LYS A 230 2.46 -1.68 19.47
CA LYS A 230 3.35 -0.66 20.04
C LYS A 230 4.73 -0.69 19.39
N ALA A 231 5.15 -1.86 18.90
CA ALA A 231 6.41 -2.03 18.21
C ALA A 231 6.24 -1.71 16.73
N LYS A 232 7.05 -0.78 16.23
CA LYS A 232 7.09 -0.44 14.81
C LYS A 232 8.00 -1.39 14.06
N THR A 233 7.60 -1.74 12.84
CA THR A 233 8.42 -2.52 11.90
C THR A 233 8.61 -1.73 10.61
N VAL A 234 9.73 -1.97 9.93
CA VAL A 234 10.02 -1.34 8.64
C VAL A 234 9.90 -2.39 7.55
N LYS A 235 9.17 -2.06 6.50
CA LYS A 235 8.86 -2.94 5.37
C LYS A 235 9.31 -2.28 4.07
N VAL A 236 9.69 -3.08 3.08
CA VAL A 236 9.93 -2.60 1.72
C VAL A 236 8.59 -2.28 1.05
N ASN A 237 8.43 -1.06 0.56
CA ASN A 237 7.20 -0.54 -0.03
C ASN A 237 7.33 -0.21 -1.54
N VAL A 238 8.22 -0.91 -2.23
CA VAL A 238 8.37 -0.86 -3.69
C VAL A 238 8.44 -2.27 -4.24
N GLN A 239 8.21 -2.45 -5.54
CA GLN A 239 8.23 -3.74 -6.24
C GLN A 239 9.43 -4.61 -5.82
N VAL A 240 10.62 -4.00 -5.89
CA VAL A 240 11.89 -4.59 -5.47
C VAL A 240 12.86 -3.43 -5.19
N THR A 241 13.63 -3.51 -4.12
CA THR A 241 14.70 -2.55 -3.83
C THR A 241 16.05 -3.24 -3.94
N SER A 242 16.97 -2.68 -4.72
CA SER A 242 18.35 -3.18 -4.80
C SER A 242 19.18 -2.58 -3.66
N LEU A 243 19.93 -3.42 -2.96
CA LEU A 243 20.80 -3.03 -1.86
C LEU A 243 22.19 -2.69 -2.40
N TRP A 244 22.57 -1.43 -2.25
CA TRP A 244 23.82 -0.86 -2.74
C TRP A 244 24.92 -0.91 -1.69
N HIS A 245 26.16 -1.05 -2.15
CA HIS A 245 27.31 -1.09 -1.25
C HIS A 245 27.54 0.25 -0.53
N LYS A 246 27.24 1.36 -1.22
CA LYS A 246 27.35 2.74 -0.71
C LYS A 246 26.14 3.56 -1.17
N PRO A 247 25.72 4.57 -0.39
CA PRO A 247 24.64 5.45 -0.82
C PRO A 247 25.12 6.37 -1.96
N GLY A 248 24.26 6.60 -2.96
CA GLY A 248 24.50 7.59 -4.01
C GLY A 248 25.56 7.22 -5.05
N ILE A 249 25.94 5.95 -5.17
CA ILE A 249 26.87 5.47 -6.21
C ILE A 249 26.16 5.08 -7.51
N ASP A 250 24.82 5.12 -7.51
CA ASP A 250 23.97 4.86 -8.66
C ASP A 250 24.29 5.78 -9.84
N ARG A 251 24.07 5.28 -11.06
CA ARG A 251 24.26 6.04 -12.29
C ARG A 251 22.91 6.50 -12.81
N ALA A 252 22.92 7.42 -13.78
CA ALA A 252 21.70 7.86 -14.45
C ALA A 252 20.86 6.70 -15.05
N VAL A 253 21.52 5.64 -15.57
CA VAL A 253 20.82 4.45 -16.09
C VAL A 253 20.09 3.66 -14.99
N ASP A 254 20.53 3.79 -13.74
CA ASP A 254 19.98 3.09 -12.58
C ASP A 254 18.78 3.80 -11.95
N ARG A 255 18.43 5.01 -12.43
CA ARG A 255 17.28 5.79 -11.96
C ARG A 255 15.99 4.97 -11.81
N PRO A 256 15.59 4.07 -12.74
CA PRO A 256 14.36 3.30 -12.58
C PRO A 256 14.39 2.30 -11.42
N SER A 257 15.55 1.90 -10.90
CA SER A 257 15.66 0.97 -9.76
C SER A 257 15.75 1.66 -8.40
N ILE A 258 15.87 2.99 -8.39
CA ILE A 258 15.98 3.83 -7.17
C ILE A 258 14.88 4.90 -7.05
N SER A 259 14.00 5.00 -8.06
CA SER A 259 12.87 5.92 -8.05
C SER A 259 11.67 5.33 -7.33
N THR A 260 10.71 6.19 -6.98
CA THR A 260 9.39 5.78 -6.49
C THR A 260 8.36 6.34 -7.47
N PRO A 261 7.62 5.50 -8.22
CA PRO A 261 7.69 4.03 -8.23
C PRO A 261 8.98 3.47 -8.84
N VAL A 262 9.36 2.25 -8.44
CA VAL A 262 10.43 1.47 -9.06
C VAL A 262 9.91 0.82 -10.35
N ASP A 263 10.70 0.89 -11.42
CA ASP A 263 10.47 0.16 -12.67
C ASP A 263 11.70 -0.67 -13.03
N ILE A 264 11.82 -1.82 -12.37
CA ILE A 264 12.95 -2.73 -12.54
C ILE A 264 12.98 -3.34 -13.96
N SER A 265 11.81 -3.49 -14.58
CA SER A 265 11.69 -4.01 -15.95
C SER A 265 12.28 -3.04 -16.95
N LYS A 266 12.02 -1.74 -16.79
CA LYS A 266 12.67 -0.68 -17.57
C LYS A 266 14.17 -0.65 -17.31
N TRP A 267 14.61 -0.71 -16.05
CA TRP A 267 16.04 -0.75 -15.73
C TRP A 267 16.77 -1.89 -16.45
N MET A 268 16.20 -3.10 -16.40
CA MET A 268 16.77 -4.28 -17.05
C MET A 268 16.84 -4.20 -18.58
N LYS A 269 15.87 -3.51 -19.19
CA LYS A 269 15.78 -3.29 -20.64
C LYS A 269 16.72 -2.18 -21.11
N THR A 270 16.93 -1.13 -20.31
CA THR A 270 17.74 0.03 -20.70
C THR A 270 19.24 -0.18 -20.50
N MET A 271 19.65 -1.04 -19.56
CA MET A 271 21.06 -1.35 -19.35
C MET A 271 21.66 -2.20 -20.47
N ASN A 272 22.76 -1.72 -21.04
CA ASN A 272 23.63 -2.54 -21.89
C ASN A 272 24.51 -3.50 -21.07
N LEU A 273 25.21 -4.42 -21.75
CA LEU A 273 26.02 -5.45 -21.09
C LEU A 273 27.11 -4.89 -20.17
N LYS A 274 27.84 -3.84 -20.60
CA LYS A 274 28.87 -3.20 -19.75
C LYS A 274 28.24 -2.60 -18.49
N GLN A 275 27.07 -2.01 -18.62
CA GLN A 275 26.34 -1.41 -17.50
C GLN A 275 25.83 -2.47 -16.52
N LYS A 276 25.42 -3.65 -16.98
CA LYS A 276 25.06 -4.80 -16.13
C LYS A 276 26.28 -5.35 -15.39
N TRP A 277 27.42 -5.51 -16.08
CA TRP A 277 28.66 -5.95 -15.45
C TRP A 277 29.19 -4.96 -14.40
N TRP A 278 28.98 -3.66 -14.59
CA TRP A 278 29.37 -2.66 -13.60
C TRP A 278 28.66 -2.83 -12.25
N LEU A 279 27.48 -3.46 -12.21
CA LEU A 279 26.76 -3.70 -10.94
C LEU A 279 27.47 -4.69 -10.02
N VAL A 280 28.38 -5.51 -10.57
CA VAL A 280 29.23 -6.40 -9.78
C VAL A 280 30.01 -5.55 -8.79
N ASP A 281 29.95 -5.92 -7.50
CA ASP A 281 30.59 -5.17 -6.40
C ASP A 281 30.01 -3.74 -6.18
N LYS A 282 28.83 -3.43 -6.75
CA LYS A 282 28.10 -2.17 -6.47
C LYS A 282 26.77 -2.43 -5.78
N THR A 283 26.20 -3.59 -6.03
CA THR A 283 24.99 -4.09 -5.39
C THR A 283 25.26 -5.47 -4.80
N ASP A 284 24.62 -5.75 -3.67
CA ASP A 284 24.89 -6.97 -2.91
C ASP A 284 23.70 -7.94 -2.93
N THR A 285 22.46 -7.42 -2.82
CA THR A 285 21.23 -8.22 -2.92
C THR A 285 20.03 -7.36 -3.33
N GLN A 286 18.81 -7.93 -3.37
CA GLN A 286 17.57 -7.18 -3.41
C GLN A 286 16.62 -7.65 -2.30
N ALA A 287 15.67 -6.79 -1.91
CA ALA A 287 14.53 -7.12 -1.06
C ALA A 287 13.22 -6.84 -1.80
N LEU A 288 12.21 -7.68 -1.57
CA LEU A 288 10.93 -7.66 -2.27
C LEU A 288 9.90 -6.82 -1.53
N PHE A 289 8.85 -6.40 -2.24
CA PHE A 289 7.68 -5.78 -1.64
C PHE A 289 7.15 -6.58 -0.44
N GLY A 290 6.99 -5.93 0.71
CA GLY A 290 6.54 -6.56 1.95
C GLY A 290 7.64 -7.22 2.80
N ASP A 291 8.86 -7.39 2.29
CA ASP A 291 9.97 -7.93 3.10
C ASP A 291 10.24 -7.00 4.30
N GLU A 292 10.47 -7.62 5.46
CA GLU A 292 10.79 -6.90 6.69
C GLU A 292 12.29 -6.62 6.80
N VAL A 293 12.61 -5.39 7.21
CA VAL A 293 13.98 -4.92 7.30
C VAL A 293 14.23 -4.21 8.62
N VAL A 294 15.49 -4.20 9.05
CA VAL A 294 15.96 -3.40 10.19
C VAL A 294 16.75 -2.22 9.63
N VAL A 295 16.40 -0.98 10.01
CA VAL A 295 17.20 0.21 9.65
C VAL A 295 18.40 0.28 10.58
N LEU A 296 19.60 0.14 10.02
CA LEU A 296 20.87 0.18 10.76
C LEU A 296 21.44 1.59 10.85
N GLN A 297 21.30 2.38 9.77
CA GLN A 297 21.87 3.72 9.66
C GLN A 297 21.10 4.54 8.62
N LYS A 298 21.11 5.87 8.74
CA LYS A 298 20.61 6.80 7.71
C LYS A 298 21.72 7.73 7.22
N SER A 299 21.68 8.11 5.95
CA SER A 299 22.59 9.08 5.32
C SER A 299 21.86 9.80 4.19
N GLY A 300 21.43 11.05 4.44
CA GLY A 300 20.64 11.83 3.49
C GLY A 300 19.37 11.09 3.05
N LYS A 301 19.19 10.95 1.73
CA LYS A 301 18.06 10.23 1.11
C LYS A 301 18.18 8.70 1.15
N TRP A 302 19.20 8.16 1.81
CA TRP A 302 19.49 6.74 1.86
C TRP A 302 19.43 6.18 3.28
N SER A 303 19.02 4.92 3.39
CA SER A 303 19.03 4.14 4.62
C SER A 303 19.84 2.87 4.40
N LYS A 304 20.78 2.59 5.31
CA LYS A 304 21.40 1.28 5.41
C LYS A 304 20.44 0.38 6.18
N ILE A 305 19.99 -0.69 5.54
CA ILE A 305 19.06 -1.67 6.12
C ILE A 305 19.74 -3.02 6.27
N ALA A 306 19.11 -3.94 7.01
CA ALA A 306 19.36 -5.37 7.00
C ALA A 306 18.06 -6.12 6.64
N VAL A 307 18.11 -7.02 5.65
CA VAL A 307 16.95 -7.81 5.19
C VAL A 307 16.83 -9.09 6.03
N LYS A 308 15.78 -9.20 6.84
CA LYS A 308 15.72 -10.17 7.96
C LYS A 308 15.79 -11.63 7.53
N ASP A 309 15.21 -11.97 6.39
CA ASP A 309 15.13 -13.35 5.88
C ASP A 309 16.28 -13.73 4.94
N GLN A 310 17.26 -12.85 4.79
CA GLN A 310 18.50 -13.10 4.07
C GLN A 310 19.64 -13.21 5.08
N TYR A 311 19.93 -14.44 5.48
CA TYR A 311 20.96 -14.71 6.48
C TYR A 311 22.37 -14.43 5.94
N VAL A 312 23.16 -13.71 6.74
CA VAL A 312 24.62 -13.62 6.65
C VAL A 312 25.23 -13.79 8.04
N PRO A 313 26.42 -14.41 8.18
CA PRO A 313 27.00 -14.68 9.49
C PRO A 313 27.60 -13.44 10.19
N TYR A 314 27.84 -12.35 9.46
CA TYR A 314 28.49 -11.14 9.97
C TYR A 314 27.51 -10.02 10.38
N GLN A 315 26.20 -10.20 10.15
CA GLN A 315 25.17 -9.23 10.54
C GLN A 315 23.94 -9.98 11.05
N LYS A 316 23.70 -9.93 12.37
CA LYS A 316 22.65 -10.71 13.04
C LYS A 316 21.25 -10.34 12.55
N GLU A 317 21.04 -9.07 12.22
CA GLU A 317 19.76 -8.49 11.79
C GLU A 317 19.33 -8.93 10.39
N GLY A 318 20.25 -9.48 9.58
CA GLY A 318 20.00 -9.87 8.20
C GLY A 318 21.01 -9.27 7.21
N TYR A 319 20.77 -9.42 5.91
CA TYR A 319 21.70 -9.00 4.86
C TYR A 319 21.77 -7.48 4.75
N PRO A 320 22.92 -6.83 5.01
CA PRO A 320 22.99 -5.38 5.06
C PRO A 320 23.21 -4.73 3.69
N GLY A 321 22.72 -3.51 3.50
CA GLY A 321 23.01 -2.68 2.33
C GLY A 321 22.23 -1.38 2.30
N TRP A 322 22.61 -0.46 1.41
CA TRP A 322 22.00 0.86 1.27
C TRP A 322 20.85 0.86 0.28
N VAL A 323 19.72 1.46 0.65
CA VAL A 323 18.55 1.66 -0.21
C VAL A 323 18.07 3.12 -0.12
N PRO A 324 17.38 3.64 -1.14
CA PRO A 324 16.65 4.89 -1.00
C PRO A 324 15.66 4.80 0.16
N THR A 325 15.66 5.80 1.04
CA THR A 325 14.74 5.84 2.19
C THR A 325 13.27 5.84 1.74
N SER A 326 12.96 6.37 0.55
CA SER A 326 11.62 6.35 -0.04
C SER A 326 11.12 4.95 -0.41
N HIS A 327 11.99 3.94 -0.42
CA HIS A 327 11.59 2.54 -0.67
C HIS A 327 11.04 1.85 0.57
N LEU A 328 11.09 2.51 1.73
CA LEU A 328 10.77 1.93 3.02
C LEU A 328 9.51 2.58 3.58
N PHE A 329 8.70 1.76 4.26
CA PHE A 329 7.56 2.24 5.03
C PHE A 329 7.63 1.69 6.46
N GLU A 330 7.41 2.57 7.43
CA GLU A 330 7.32 2.21 8.85
C GLU A 330 5.86 1.99 9.21
N THR A 331 5.53 0.81 9.73
CA THR A 331 4.18 0.43 10.13
C THR A 331 4.12 -0.03 11.58
N ALA A 332 3.00 0.27 12.24
CA ALA A 332 2.67 -0.17 13.59
C ALA A 332 1.57 -1.25 13.56
N THR A 333 1.47 -2.03 12.48
CA THR A 333 0.50 -3.13 12.34
C THR A 333 1.16 -4.48 12.58
N ASP A 334 0.66 -5.22 13.57
CA ASP A 334 1.00 -6.62 13.79
C ASP A 334 0.11 -7.52 12.92
N THR A 335 0.76 -8.42 12.19
CA THR A 335 0.14 -9.36 11.24
C THR A 335 0.52 -10.81 11.55
N THR A 336 1.03 -11.07 12.76
CA THR A 336 1.51 -12.41 13.18
C THR A 336 0.42 -13.47 13.19
N ASP A 337 -0.83 -13.07 13.42
CA ASP A 337 -1.99 -13.97 13.42
C ASP A 337 -2.60 -14.15 12.02
N CYS A 338 -2.15 -13.37 11.03
CA CYS A 338 -2.60 -13.50 9.65
C CYS A 338 -1.96 -14.71 8.97
N SER A 339 -2.77 -15.40 8.16
CA SER A 339 -2.21 -16.27 7.13
C SER A 339 -1.39 -15.42 6.15
N ILE A 340 -0.47 -16.05 5.45
CA ILE A 340 0.38 -15.41 4.45
C ILE A 340 0.08 -15.96 3.06
N ALA A 341 0.11 -15.09 2.06
CA ALA A 341 0.15 -15.46 0.66
C ALA A 341 1.59 -15.36 0.17
N ILE A 342 2.13 -16.46 -0.36
CA ILE A 342 3.43 -16.51 -1.03
C ILE A 342 3.17 -16.57 -2.53
N VAL A 343 3.61 -15.56 -3.28
CA VAL A 343 3.48 -15.54 -4.74
C VAL A 343 4.30 -16.69 -5.32
N ASN A 344 3.64 -17.59 -6.04
CA ASN A 344 4.26 -18.78 -6.64
C ASN A 344 4.28 -18.75 -8.18
N ALA A 345 3.54 -17.82 -8.80
CA ALA A 345 3.71 -17.50 -10.22
C ALA A 345 5.02 -16.73 -10.44
N LYS A 346 5.50 -16.69 -11.70
CA LYS A 346 6.69 -15.88 -12.05
C LYS A 346 6.56 -14.45 -11.56
N SER A 347 5.40 -13.84 -11.75
CA SER A 347 5.05 -12.53 -11.23
C SER A 347 3.54 -12.47 -11.10
N SER A 348 3.03 -11.58 -10.26
CA SER A 348 1.59 -11.31 -10.16
C SER A 348 1.34 -9.82 -10.13
N THR A 349 0.20 -9.39 -10.67
CA THR A 349 -0.26 -8.01 -10.52
C THR A 349 -1.16 -7.92 -9.30
N LEU A 350 -0.88 -6.98 -8.40
CA LEU A 350 -1.83 -6.52 -7.40
C LEU A 350 -2.73 -5.46 -8.03
N TYR A 351 -4.01 -5.50 -7.69
CA TYR A 351 -5.00 -4.54 -8.16
C TYR A 351 -5.58 -3.74 -7.00
N SER A 352 -6.02 -2.52 -7.30
CA SER A 352 -6.78 -1.67 -6.37
C SER A 352 -8.28 -2.01 -6.37
N ASP A 353 -8.73 -2.83 -7.32
CA ASP A 353 -10.10 -3.34 -7.42
C ASP A 353 -10.11 -4.82 -7.84
N THR A 354 -11.29 -5.45 -7.75
CA THR A 354 -11.49 -6.85 -8.15
C THR A 354 -11.90 -7.04 -9.62
N ASN A 355 -12.11 -5.95 -10.37
CA ASN A 355 -12.49 -5.99 -11.79
C ASN A 355 -11.29 -5.89 -12.75
N LYS A 356 -10.07 -5.79 -12.20
CA LYS A 356 -8.78 -5.73 -12.90
C LYS A 356 -8.54 -4.45 -13.70
N LYS A 357 -9.35 -3.40 -13.52
CA LYS A 357 -9.15 -2.15 -14.27
C LYS A 357 -8.01 -1.31 -13.69
N ASN A 358 -7.89 -1.26 -12.36
CA ASN A 358 -6.88 -0.44 -11.69
C ASN A 358 -5.74 -1.32 -11.18
N LYS A 359 -4.71 -1.48 -12.01
CA LYS A 359 -3.44 -2.09 -11.63
C LYS A 359 -2.77 -1.22 -10.55
N TYR A 360 -2.32 -1.86 -9.47
CA TYR A 360 -1.54 -1.23 -8.42
C TYR A 360 -0.04 -1.43 -8.67
N ILE A 361 0.46 -2.67 -8.57
CA ILE A 361 1.88 -2.97 -8.76
C ILE A 361 2.08 -4.42 -9.21
N ASP A 362 3.10 -4.68 -10.03
CA ASP A 362 3.54 -6.06 -10.28
C ASP A 362 4.51 -6.48 -9.18
N ILE A 363 4.28 -7.63 -8.57
CA ILE A 363 5.12 -8.21 -7.52
C ILE A 363 5.82 -9.48 -8.01
N SER A 364 7.01 -9.72 -7.45
CA SER A 364 7.87 -10.84 -7.82
C SER A 364 7.33 -12.16 -7.29
N TYR A 365 7.73 -13.25 -7.95
CA TYR A 365 7.81 -14.56 -7.30
C TYR A 365 8.44 -14.43 -5.91
N THR A 366 7.88 -15.15 -4.93
CA THR A 366 8.34 -15.18 -3.53
C THR A 366 8.06 -13.90 -2.72
N THR A 367 7.31 -12.93 -3.26
CA THR A 367 6.68 -11.90 -2.41
C THR A 367 5.72 -12.56 -1.41
N ILE A 368 5.80 -12.16 -0.13
CA ILE A 368 4.99 -12.68 0.96
C ILE A 368 4.16 -11.54 1.55
N LEU A 369 2.83 -11.67 1.55
CA LEU A 369 1.92 -10.65 2.10
C LEU A 369 0.90 -11.29 3.06
N PRO A 370 0.49 -10.59 4.13
CA PRO A 370 -0.59 -11.03 5.02
C PRO A 370 -1.92 -11.12 4.26
N VAL A 371 -2.67 -12.20 4.46
CA VAL A 371 -4.00 -12.42 3.90
C VAL A 371 -5.04 -11.98 4.93
N ILE A 372 -5.80 -10.96 4.56
CA ILE A 372 -6.92 -10.44 5.35
C ILE A 372 -8.17 -11.27 5.12
N LYS A 373 -8.46 -11.58 3.86
CA LYS A 373 -9.66 -12.30 3.45
C LYS A 373 -9.40 -13.07 2.17
N GLU A 374 -10.07 -14.21 2.05
CA GLU A 374 -10.19 -14.94 0.79
C GLU A 374 -11.62 -14.80 0.26
N GLU A 375 -11.77 -14.36 -0.99
CA GLU A 375 -13.09 -14.13 -1.58
C GLU A 375 -13.08 -14.43 -3.09
N GLY A 376 -13.90 -15.39 -3.52
CA GLY A 376 -13.90 -15.86 -4.91
C GLY A 376 -12.50 -16.22 -5.39
N GLU A 377 -12.08 -15.61 -6.50
CA GLU A 377 -10.76 -15.77 -7.15
C GLU A 377 -9.66 -14.85 -6.56
N TRP A 378 -9.95 -14.14 -5.47
CA TRP A 378 -9.09 -13.09 -4.92
C TRP A 378 -8.62 -13.39 -3.50
N LEU A 379 -7.35 -13.07 -3.25
CA LEU A 379 -6.78 -12.89 -1.92
C LEU A 379 -6.74 -11.38 -1.65
N HIS A 380 -7.37 -10.96 -0.57
CA HIS A 380 -7.29 -9.60 -0.05
C HIS A 380 -6.04 -9.55 0.81
N VAL A 381 -4.99 -8.91 0.32
CA VAL A 381 -3.68 -8.88 0.97
C VAL A 381 -3.40 -7.50 1.53
N LEU A 382 -2.84 -7.44 2.73
CA LEU A 382 -2.41 -6.17 3.32
C LEU A 382 -1.08 -5.74 2.73
N THR A 383 -1.03 -4.55 2.14
CA THR A 383 0.21 -3.96 1.63
C THR A 383 0.91 -3.14 2.72
N PRO A 384 2.25 -2.93 2.63
CA PRO A 384 3.00 -2.19 3.64
C PRO A 384 2.44 -0.80 3.90
N GLN A 385 2.08 -0.11 2.82
CA GLN A 385 1.34 1.15 2.80
C GLN A 385 0.06 0.99 1.96
N ASN A 386 -0.94 1.87 2.13
CA ASN A 386 -2.14 1.96 1.28
C ASN A 386 -3.18 0.84 1.46
N GLY A 387 -3.14 0.08 2.56
CA GLY A 387 -4.24 -0.81 2.97
C GLY A 387 -4.33 -2.12 2.18
N VAL A 388 -5.55 -2.56 1.88
CA VAL A 388 -5.78 -3.86 1.20
C VAL A 388 -5.64 -3.71 -0.32
N LYS A 389 -5.07 -4.73 -0.96
CA LYS A 389 -5.04 -4.92 -2.42
C LYS A 389 -5.47 -6.33 -2.79
N TYR A 390 -5.78 -6.53 -4.06
CA TYR A 390 -6.33 -7.79 -4.56
C TYR A 390 -5.27 -8.56 -5.36
N LEU A 391 -4.95 -9.76 -4.87
CA LEU A 391 -4.01 -10.70 -5.47
C LEU A 391 -4.79 -11.89 -6.07
N PRO A 392 -4.63 -12.25 -7.34
CA PRO A 392 -5.30 -13.44 -7.89
C PRO A 392 -4.87 -14.72 -7.15
N LYS A 393 -5.84 -15.50 -6.66
CA LYS A 393 -5.58 -16.74 -5.91
C LYS A 393 -4.70 -17.72 -6.67
N LYS A 394 -4.87 -17.83 -7.98
CA LYS A 394 -4.11 -18.73 -8.84
C LYS A 394 -2.59 -18.44 -8.86
N ASP A 395 -2.18 -17.23 -8.50
CA ASP A 395 -0.79 -16.76 -8.61
C ASP A 395 -0.03 -16.87 -7.27
N ALA A 396 -0.68 -17.36 -6.21
CA ALA A 396 -0.10 -17.49 -4.87
C ALA A 396 -0.55 -18.76 -4.13
N LYS A 397 0.20 -19.13 -3.09
CA LYS A 397 -0.17 -20.16 -2.12
C LYS A 397 -0.39 -19.54 -0.74
N VAL A 398 -1.50 -19.90 -0.10
CA VAL A 398 -1.84 -19.44 1.25
C VAL A 398 -1.35 -20.45 2.28
N HIS A 399 -0.71 -19.97 3.33
CA HIS A 399 -0.23 -20.76 4.46
C HIS A 399 -0.52 -20.03 5.77
N LYS A 400 -0.70 -20.77 6.87
CA LYS A 400 -0.92 -20.18 8.20
C LYS A 400 0.20 -19.21 8.60
N ASN A 401 1.44 -19.59 8.34
CA ASN A 401 2.64 -18.79 8.51
C ASN A 401 3.78 -19.47 7.72
N TYR A 402 4.97 -18.86 7.72
CA TYR A 402 6.10 -19.38 6.94
C TYR A 402 6.59 -20.76 7.41
N ALA A 403 6.52 -21.04 8.72
CA ALA A 403 6.89 -22.34 9.28
C ALA A 403 5.90 -23.47 8.91
N ALA A 404 4.68 -23.11 8.48
CA ALA A 404 3.65 -24.04 8.04
C ALA A 404 3.71 -24.36 6.53
N VAL A 405 4.70 -23.85 5.80
CA VAL A 405 4.90 -24.20 4.39
C VAL A 405 5.31 -25.69 4.30
N PRO A 406 4.59 -26.52 3.53
CA PRO A 406 4.92 -27.94 3.40
C PRO A 406 6.34 -28.14 2.84
N LYS A 407 7.01 -29.18 3.32
CA LYS A 407 8.32 -29.57 2.81
C LYS A 407 8.19 -29.98 1.33
N PRO A 408 9.02 -29.42 0.44
CA PRO A 408 8.93 -29.69 -1.00
C PRO A 408 9.54 -31.05 -1.34
N THR A 409 9.05 -31.65 -2.43
CA THR A 409 9.77 -32.74 -3.08
C THR A 409 10.91 -32.21 -3.98
N GLN A 410 11.81 -33.09 -4.39
CA GLN A 410 12.84 -32.77 -5.40
C GLN A 410 12.21 -32.23 -6.69
N LYS A 411 11.07 -32.79 -7.10
CA LYS A 411 10.35 -32.39 -8.30
C LYS A 411 9.80 -30.97 -8.18
N ASP A 412 9.32 -30.58 -7.00
CA ASP A 412 8.77 -29.23 -6.76
C ASP A 412 9.87 -28.17 -6.91
N ILE A 413 11.04 -28.40 -6.30
CA ILE A 413 12.21 -27.50 -6.43
C ILE A 413 12.61 -27.33 -7.90
N VAL A 414 12.75 -28.45 -8.63
CA VAL A 414 13.17 -28.42 -10.04
C VAL A 414 12.13 -27.73 -10.93
N ASN A 415 10.84 -27.99 -10.71
CA ASN A 415 9.77 -27.37 -11.48
C ASN A 415 9.70 -25.86 -11.24
N SER A 416 9.79 -25.43 -9.98
CA SER A 416 9.83 -24.00 -9.64
C SER A 416 11.01 -23.30 -10.32
N ALA A 417 12.20 -23.90 -10.29
CA ALA A 417 13.38 -23.34 -10.94
C ALA A 417 13.21 -23.24 -12.47
N LYS A 418 12.63 -24.28 -13.10
CA LYS A 418 12.41 -24.35 -14.55
C LYS A 418 11.46 -23.27 -15.08
N MET A 419 10.58 -22.71 -14.23
CA MET A 419 9.76 -21.57 -14.63
C MET A 419 10.65 -20.45 -15.18
N PHE A 420 11.80 -20.20 -14.58
CA PHE A 420 12.63 -19.05 -14.93
C PHE A 420 13.55 -19.26 -16.13
N LEU A 421 13.50 -20.40 -16.83
CA LEU A 421 14.28 -20.60 -18.07
C LEU A 421 14.06 -19.44 -19.04
N GLY A 422 15.17 -18.87 -19.51
CA GLY A 422 15.19 -17.71 -20.40
C GLY A 422 15.16 -16.34 -19.70
N LEU A 423 14.97 -16.28 -18.38
CA LEU A 423 14.99 -15.01 -17.64
C LEU A 423 16.41 -14.42 -17.63
N PRO A 424 16.62 -13.15 -18.01
CA PRO A 424 17.95 -12.53 -18.02
C PRO A 424 18.63 -12.51 -16.65
N TYR A 425 19.95 -12.67 -16.64
CA TYR A 425 20.75 -12.50 -15.43
C TYR A 425 20.77 -11.04 -14.97
N LEU A 426 20.73 -10.84 -13.65
CA LEU A 426 21.01 -9.56 -12.99
C LEU A 426 21.91 -9.84 -11.78
N TRP A 427 23.08 -9.18 -11.71
CA TRP A 427 23.92 -9.25 -10.51
C TRP A 427 23.15 -8.79 -9.28
N ALA A 428 23.33 -9.45 -8.13
CA ALA A 428 22.59 -9.24 -6.89
C ALA A 428 21.08 -9.56 -6.97
N GLY A 429 20.56 -9.98 -8.13
CA GLY A 429 19.13 -10.20 -8.37
C GLY A 429 18.54 -11.34 -7.53
N THR A 430 17.46 -11.05 -6.79
CA THR A 430 16.67 -12.00 -5.99
C THR A 430 15.18 -11.94 -6.31
N SER A 431 14.84 -11.44 -7.50
CA SER A 431 13.46 -11.32 -7.97
C SER A 431 13.28 -11.94 -9.35
N SER A 432 12.03 -12.27 -9.69
CA SER A 432 11.68 -12.81 -11.01
C SER A 432 11.81 -11.81 -12.15
N PHE A 433 12.24 -10.58 -11.86
CA PHE A 433 12.63 -9.59 -12.87
C PHE A 433 14.07 -9.77 -13.36
N GLY A 434 14.89 -10.52 -12.61
CA GLY A 434 16.26 -10.87 -12.94
C GLY A 434 16.95 -11.49 -11.73
N PHE A 435 17.60 -12.64 -11.94
CA PHE A 435 18.31 -13.36 -10.88
C PHE A 435 19.82 -13.41 -11.14
N ASP A 436 20.60 -13.44 -10.07
CA ASP A 436 21.96 -14.00 -10.11
C ASP A 436 21.95 -15.50 -9.80
N CYS A 437 23.14 -16.13 -9.88
CA CYS A 437 23.30 -17.57 -9.69
C CYS A 437 22.74 -18.07 -8.37
N SER A 438 23.00 -17.36 -7.27
CA SER A 438 22.59 -17.72 -5.92
C SER A 438 21.20 -17.20 -5.57
N GLY A 439 20.76 -16.11 -6.17
CA GLY A 439 19.48 -15.46 -5.95
C GLY A 439 18.30 -16.28 -6.49
N ILE A 440 18.44 -16.92 -7.66
CA ILE A 440 17.42 -17.86 -8.16
C ILE A 440 17.29 -19.07 -7.22
N ILE A 441 18.40 -19.59 -6.73
CA ILE A 441 18.42 -20.73 -5.82
C ILE A 441 17.79 -20.35 -4.48
N TYR A 442 18.23 -19.24 -3.89
CA TYR A 442 17.63 -18.66 -2.68
C TYR A 442 16.11 -18.51 -2.84
N SER A 443 15.65 -17.92 -3.94
CA SER A 443 14.23 -17.62 -4.16
C SER A 443 13.39 -18.87 -4.34
N VAL A 444 13.92 -19.90 -5.02
CA VAL A 444 13.24 -21.20 -5.19
C VAL A 444 13.05 -21.87 -3.83
N TYR A 445 14.10 -21.98 -3.01
CA TYR A 445 13.98 -22.59 -1.68
C TYR A 445 13.12 -21.75 -0.73
N LYS A 446 13.24 -20.41 -0.76
CA LYS A 446 12.40 -19.50 0.04
C LYS A 446 10.90 -19.69 -0.28
N ASN A 447 10.54 -19.90 -1.54
CA ASN A 447 9.13 -20.16 -1.91
C ASN A 447 8.57 -21.45 -1.29
N HIS A 448 9.45 -22.42 -1.03
CA HIS A 448 9.13 -23.72 -0.45
C HIS A 448 9.45 -23.82 1.05
N GLY A 449 9.48 -22.68 1.75
CA GLY A 449 9.61 -22.66 3.22
C GLY A 449 11.02 -22.95 3.75
N ILE A 450 12.03 -23.00 2.88
CA ILE A 450 13.43 -23.30 3.26
C ILE A 450 14.28 -22.05 3.05
N LEU A 451 14.70 -21.41 4.14
CA LEU A 451 15.66 -20.31 4.08
C LEU A 451 17.08 -20.87 4.00
N ILE A 452 17.73 -20.60 2.88
CA ILE A 452 19.15 -20.88 2.68
C ILE A 452 19.94 -19.56 2.66
N PRO A 453 21.28 -19.58 2.84
CA PRO A 453 22.08 -18.37 2.72
C PRO A 453 21.91 -17.68 1.37
N ARG A 454 22.00 -16.35 1.33
CA ARG A 454 21.84 -15.56 0.10
C ARG A 454 22.98 -15.79 -0.91
N ASP A 455 24.21 -15.92 -0.44
CA ASP A 455 25.39 -15.99 -1.31
C ASP A 455 25.86 -17.42 -1.57
N SER A 456 26.36 -17.67 -2.78
CA SER A 456 26.83 -18.99 -3.22
C SER A 456 27.94 -19.57 -2.32
N PHE A 457 28.87 -18.74 -1.83
CA PHE A 457 29.93 -19.19 -0.94
C PHE A 457 29.43 -19.58 0.46
N TYR A 458 28.37 -18.96 0.98
CA TYR A 458 27.73 -19.42 2.21
C TYR A 458 26.86 -20.65 1.96
N GLN A 459 26.12 -20.68 0.85
CA GLN A 459 25.34 -21.86 0.44
C GLN A 459 26.22 -23.12 0.34
N ALA A 460 27.47 -22.99 -0.09
CA ALA A 460 28.44 -24.08 -0.20
C ALA A 460 28.93 -24.65 1.15
N THR A 461 28.67 -23.96 2.26
CA THR A 461 29.15 -24.34 3.61
C THR A 461 28.04 -24.87 4.52
N LYS A 462 26.78 -24.69 4.15
CA LYS A 462 25.60 -25.19 4.89
C LYS A 462 24.95 -26.36 4.14
N GLY A 463 24.00 -27.02 4.79
CA GLY A 463 23.38 -28.25 4.29
C GLY A 463 24.31 -29.46 4.34
N THR A 464 23.80 -30.61 3.90
CA THR A 464 24.54 -31.89 3.95
C THR A 464 25.48 -32.00 2.75
N PRO A 465 26.79 -32.27 2.93
CA PRO A 465 27.70 -32.54 1.81
C PRO A 465 27.24 -33.74 0.98
N VAL A 466 27.31 -33.63 -0.34
CA VAL A 466 26.96 -34.71 -1.28
C VAL A 466 28.14 -35.00 -2.20
N SER A 467 28.51 -36.28 -2.32
CA SER A 467 29.51 -36.71 -3.29
C SER A 467 28.95 -36.63 -4.71
N LYS A 468 29.81 -36.40 -5.70
CA LYS A 468 29.38 -36.25 -7.10
C LYS A 468 28.60 -37.46 -7.64
N SER A 469 28.91 -38.67 -7.17
CA SER A 469 28.21 -39.91 -7.55
C SER A 469 26.82 -40.05 -6.94
N ASN A 470 26.53 -39.31 -5.86
CA ASN A 470 25.27 -39.39 -5.11
C ASN A 470 24.36 -38.17 -5.34
N LEU A 471 24.64 -37.38 -6.38
CA LEU A 471 23.83 -36.23 -6.76
C LEU A 471 22.40 -36.63 -7.10
N GLN A 472 21.45 -35.91 -6.54
CA GLN A 472 20.02 -36.06 -6.79
C GLN A 472 19.42 -34.71 -7.20
N PRO A 473 18.37 -34.69 -8.04
CA PRO A 473 17.68 -33.44 -8.38
C PRO A 473 17.31 -32.67 -7.11
N GLY A 474 17.56 -31.36 -7.09
CA GLY A 474 17.43 -30.56 -5.87
C GLY A 474 18.70 -30.47 -5.02
N ASP A 475 19.82 -31.04 -5.43
CA ASP A 475 21.13 -30.72 -4.85
C ASP A 475 21.69 -29.42 -5.45
N LEU A 476 22.43 -28.66 -4.65
CA LEU A 476 23.18 -27.50 -5.13
C LEU A 476 24.58 -27.92 -5.50
N VAL A 477 25.03 -27.60 -6.72
CA VAL A 477 26.39 -27.84 -7.20
C VAL A 477 27.17 -26.52 -7.24
N PHE A 478 28.39 -26.54 -6.74
CA PHE A 478 29.19 -25.34 -6.55
C PHE A 478 30.43 -25.34 -7.43
N PHE A 479 30.86 -24.13 -7.82
CA PHE A 479 32.06 -23.94 -8.61
C PHE A 479 32.95 -22.86 -8.02
N ALA A 480 34.25 -23.15 -8.01
CA ALA A 480 35.26 -22.32 -7.38
C ALA A 480 36.45 -22.09 -8.31
N GLY A 481 37.16 -20.97 -8.08
CA GLY A 481 38.41 -20.67 -8.79
C GLY A 481 39.49 -21.72 -8.53
N ASN A 482 40.64 -21.59 -9.20
CA ASN A 482 41.78 -22.51 -9.02
C ASN A 482 41.40 -24.00 -9.19
N GLY A 483 40.67 -24.32 -10.25
CA GLY A 483 40.24 -25.70 -10.54
C GLY A 483 39.37 -26.32 -9.46
N GLY A 484 38.47 -25.55 -8.85
CA GLY A 484 37.55 -26.02 -7.81
C GLY A 484 38.10 -25.97 -6.38
N LYS A 485 39.35 -25.52 -6.17
CA LYS A 485 40.01 -25.45 -4.85
C LYS A 485 39.99 -24.07 -4.19
N GLY A 486 39.59 -23.03 -4.93
CA GLY A 486 39.57 -21.64 -4.47
C GLY A 486 38.26 -21.21 -3.83
N LYS A 487 37.98 -19.90 -3.84
CA LYS A 487 36.70 -19.33 -3.39
C LYS A 487 35.57 -19.72 -4.35
N VAL A 488 34.46 -20.18 -3.80
CA VAL A 488 33.22 -20.42 -4.54
C VAL A 488 32.72 -19.10 -5.13
N TYR A 489 32.45 -19.11 -6.44
CA TYR A 489 31.95 -17.93 -7.17
C TYR A 489 30.63 -18.22 -7.89
N HIS A 490 30.23 -19.48 -8.04
CA HIS A 490 29.03 -19.86 -8.77
C HIS A 490 28.32 -21.05 -8.13
N VAL A 491 27.00 -21.10 -8.31
CA VAL A 491 26.13 -22.21 -7.88
C VAL A 491 25.12 -22.53 -8.98
N GLY A 492 24.71 -23.79 -9.05
CA GLY A 492 23.58 -24.25 -9.87
C GLY A 492 22.73 -25.28 -9.13
N LEU A 493 21.48 -25.42 -9.57
CA LEU A 493 20.57 -26.46 -9.11
C LEU A 493 20.79 -27.72 -9.96
N TYR A 494 21.23 -28.82 -9.38
CA TYR A 494 21.28 -30.10 -10.08
C TYR A 494 19.87 -30.58 -10.40
N ILE A 495 19.64 -31.00 -11.64
CA ILE A 495 18.32 -31.40 -12.14
C ILE A 495 18.28 -32.84 -12.69
N GLY A 496 19.34 -33.62 -12.44
CA GLY A 496 19.50 -34.96 -13.01
C GLY A 496 20.40 -34.99 -14.26
N ASP A 497 20.74 -36.19 -14.71
CA ASP A 497 21.46 -36.46 -15.97
C ASP A 497 22.76 -35.67 -16.19
N GLY A 498 23.50 -35.37 -15.11
CA GLY A 498 24.73 -34.57 -15.22
C GLY A 498 24.48 -33.11 -15.63
N LYS A 499 23.27 -32.58 -15.41
CA LYS A 499 22.86 -31.22 -15.78
C LYS A 499 22.48 -30.39 -14.56
N MET A 500 22.64 -29.08 -14.70
CA MET A 500 22.16 -28.09 -13.74
C MET A 500 21.36 -26.99 -14.42
N LEU A 501 20.45 -26.38 -13.67
CA LEU A 501 19.84 -25.09 -13.98
C LEU A 501 20.56 -23.99 -13.20
N HIS A 502 20.89 -22.88 -13.85
CA HIS A 502 21.57 -21.75 -13.21
C HIS A 502 21.29 -20.42 -13.92
N ALA A 503 21.69 -19.31 -13.30
CA ALA A 503 21.84 -18.00 -13.94
C ALA A 503 23.34 -17.68 -14.02
N PRO A 504 24.01 -17.81 -15.18
CA PRO A 504 25.47 -17.91 -15.23
C PRO A 504 26.22 -16.58 -15.05
N ASN A 505 25.78 -15.51 -15.73
CA ASN A 505 26.42 -14.19 -15.73
C ASN A 505 25.61 -13.16 -16.56
N ALA A 506 26.02 -11.90 -16.51
CA ALA A 506 25.33 -10.76 -17.13
C ALA A 506 25.16 -10.81 -18.66
N SER A 507 25.93 -11.64 -19.39
CA SER A 507 25.77 -11.81 -20.84
C SER A 507 24.76 -12.88 -21.23
N ASP A 508 24.13 -13.54 -20.26
CA ASP A 508 23.28 -14.69 -20.50
C ASP A 508 21.98 -14.64 -19.67
N LYS A 509 21.21 -15.71 -19.78
CA LYS A 509 19.93 -15.93 -19.12
C LYS A 509 19.93 -17.26 -18.38
N VAL A 510 18.90 -17.47 -17.57
CA VAL A 510 18.69 -18.74 -16.89
C VAL A 510 18.59 -19.85 -17.92
N LYS A 511 19.42 -20.89 -17.78
CA LYS A 511 19.51 -21.99 -18.74
C LYS A 511 19.92 -23.29 -18.06
N ILE A 512 19.91 -24.37 -18.84
CA ILE A 512 20.38 -25.69 -18.43
C ILE A 512 21.70 -25.99 -19.11
N GLU A 513 22.72 -26.37 -18.34
CA GLU A 513 24.03 -26.75 -18.85
C GLU A 513 24.55 -28.03 -18.17
N SER A 514 25.47 -28.73 -18.84
CA SER A 514 26.14 -29.89 -18.26
C SER A 514 27.19 -29.46 -17.23
N ILE A 515 27.19 -30.12 -16.06
CA ILE A 515 28.23 -29.94 -15.03
C ILE A 515 29.54 -30.68 -15.37
N SER A 516 29.51 -31.51 -16.42
CA SER A 516 30.63 -32.35 -16.86
C SER A 516 31.32 -31.81 -18.11
N ALA A 517 31.02 -30.57 -18.52
CA ALA A 517 31.62 -29.91 -19.68
C ALA A 517 32.24 -28.55 -19.33
N GLY A 518 33.18 -28.10 -20.17
CA GLY A 518 33.70 -26.74 -20.17
C GLY A 518 34.26 -26.25 -18.82
N VAL A 519 33.94 -25.00 -18.49
CA VAL A 519 34.39 -24.33 -17.25
C VAL A 519 33.85 -25.03 -16.00
N TYR A 520 32.65 -25.61 -16.06
CA TYR A 520 31.99 -26.24 -14.92
C TYR A 520 32.63 -27.58 -14.56
N LYS A 521 33.09 -28.36 -15.54
CA LYS A 521 33.90 -29.56 -15.28
C LYS A 521 35.17 -29.21 -14.52
N ARG A 522 35.89 -28.17 -14.97
CA ARG A 522 37.19 -27.77 -14.40
C ARG A 522 37.07 -27.18 -13.01
N ASN A 523 35.99 -26.45 -12.74
CA ASN A 523 35.84 -25.65 -11.51
C ASN A 523 34.90 -26.29 -10.48
N TYR A 524 34.43 -27.52 -10.68
CA TYR A 524 33.53 -28.20 -9.74
C TYR A 524 34.15 -28.28 -8.34
N SER A 525 33.41 -27.81 -7.33
CA SER A 525 33.87 -27.64 -5.94
C SER A 525 32.99 -28.38 -4.93
N GLY A 526 32.23 -29.39 -5.38
CA GLY A 526 31.35 -30.19 -4.53
C GLY A 526 29.89 -29.78 -4.59
N ALA A 527 29.08 -30.40 -3.72
CA ALA A 527 27.63 -30.22 -3.69
C ALA A 527 27.05 -30.27 -2.28
N ARG A 528 25.88 -29.65 -2.09
CA ARG A 528 25.13 -29.62 -0.84
C ARG A 528 23.66 -29.98 -1.07
N ARG A 529 23.09 -30.74 -0.14
CA ARG A 529 21.66 -31.06 -0.06
C ARG A 529 21.00 -30.26 1.05
N TYR A 530 19.92 -29.57 0.69
CA TYR A 530 19.09 -28.75 1.59
C TYR A 530 17.70 -29.34 1.81
N LEU A 531 17.33 -30.37 1.06
CA LEU A 531 16.13 -31.12 1.30
C LEU A 531 16.39 -32.13 2.42
N ASP A 532 15.48 -32.16 3.39
CA ASP A 532 15.44 -33.22 4.40
C ASP A 532 15.20 -34.57 3.71
N LYS A 533 15.63 -35.67 4.34
CA LYS A 533 15.38 -37.02 3.83
C LYS A 533 13.93 -37.41 3.93
#